data_AF-A0A495L5S5-F1
#
_entry.id   AF-A0A495L5S5-F1
#
_cell.length_a   1.000
_cell.length_b   1.000
_cell.length_c   1.000
_cell.angle_alpha   90.00
_cell.angle_beta   90.00
_cell.angle_gamma   90.00
#
_symmetry.space_group_name_H-M   'P 1'
#
loop_
_entity.id
_entity.type
_entity.pdbx_description
1 polymer ?
#
loop_
_entity_poly.entity_id
_entity_poly.type
_entity_poly.pdbx_seq_one_letter_code
_entity_poly.pdbx_strand_id
1 'polypeptide(L)'
;MTVTDPLKDRLREADPAIAAELLRTKTSNLVDVMIPRRRLSDGSLGFKARVETTITLKFGGDASADTPEEVITLVAEESEIRLHDPVLTLDGALRLDLETVSYEAVGTSAVLWPGERIRLRAGRADDPMMRPTLGRLEIGPLVQFGTEPVRSVQEVFVAADTPLGTLHNRLPAVMHCDLTRIPPIGQPYVQQGQVALYDGDGRVVCMKTTTQSELTALVD
;
A
#
# COMPACT_ATOMS: atom_id res chain seq x y z
N MET A 1 26.62 -31.56 14.26
CA MET A 1 27.10 -30.29 13.69
C MET A 1 26.03 -29.23 13.96
N THR A 2 26.24 -28.40 14.97
CA THR A 2 25.42 -27.21 15.22
C THR A 2 25.85 -26.15 14.22
N VAL A 3 24.96 -25.80 13.28
CA VAL A 3 25.14 -24.63 12.44
C VAL A 3 24.99 -23.43 13.37
N THR A 4 26.12 -22.82 13.74
CA THR A 4 26.16 -21.51 14.39
C THR A 4 25.47 -20.53 13.47
N ASP A 5 24.40 -19.90 13.96
CA ASP A 5 23.67 -18.86 13.25
C ASP A 5 24.57 -17.61 13.15
N PRO A 6 25.14 -17.32 11.97
CA PRO A 6 26.13 -16.26 11.80
C PRO A 6 25.53 -14.87 12.08
N LEU A 7 24.20 -14.74 12.14
CA LEU A 7 23.54 -13.50 12.49
C LEU A 7 23.61 -13.21 14.00
N LYS A 8 23.48 -14.24 14.84
CA LYS A 8 23.53 -14.11 16.31
C LYS A 8 24.90 -13.70 16.83
N ASP A 9 25.96 -14.22 16.21
CA ASP A 9 27.33 -13.87 16.60
C ASP A 9 27.72 -12.48 16.08
N ARG A 10 27.29 -12.10 14.88
CA ARG A 10 27.45 -10.72 14.35
C ARG A 10 26.67 -9.67 15.16
N LEU A 11 25.52 -10.04 15.71
CA LEU A 11 24.73 -9.20 16.62
C LEU A 11 25.42 -8.97 17.99
N ARG A 12 26.18 -9.96 18.47
CA ARG A 12 26.98 -9.84 19.70
C ARG A 12 28.24 -8.99 19.51
N GLU A 13 28.76 -8.95 18.28
CA GLU A 13 29.96 -8.19 17.90
C GLU A 13 29.66 -6.78 17.37
N ALA A 14 28.39 -6.41 17.19
CA ALA A 14 27.99 -5.11 16.69
C ALA A 14 28.32 -4.01 17.72
N ASP A 15 29.47 -3.36 17.53
CA ASP A 15 29.84 -2.13 18.22
C ASP A 15 28.72 -1.08 18.03
N PRO A 16 28.15 -0.53 19.12
CA PRO A 16 27.15 0.55 19.04
C PRO A 16 27.58 1.72 18.14
N ALA A 17 28.87 2.01 18.03
CA ALA A 17 29.39 3.03 17.13
C ALA A 17 29.24 2.63 15.64
N ILE A 18 29.48 1.37 15.31
CA ILE A 18 29.29 0.83 13.94
C ILE A 18 27.81 0.83 13.57
N ALA A 19 26.93 0.42 14.49
CA ALA A 19 25.48 0.46 14.27
C ALA A 19 24.97 1.90 14.10
N ALA A 20 25.48 2.86 14.88
CA ALA A 20 25.14 4.27 14.76
C ALA A 20 25.62 4.88 13.43
N GLU A 21 26.81 4.51 12.95
CA GLU A 21 27.32 4.98 11.67
C GLU A 21 26.53 4.37 10.49
N LEU A 22 26.23 3.07 10.53
CA LEU A 22 25.34 2.42 9.55
C LEU A 22 23.96 3.07 9.49
N LEU A 23 23.38 3.39 10.65
CA LEU A 23 22.12 4.11 10.73
C LEU A 23 22.25 5.49 10.10
N ARG A 24 23.33 6.23 10.41
CA ARG A 24 23.57 7.56 9.85
C ARG A 24 23.71 7.51 8.33
N THR A 25 24.52 6.61 7.79
CA THR A 25 24.69 6.42 6.35
C THR A 25 23.36 6.05 5.67
N LYS A 26 22.61 5.08 6.24
CA LYS A 26 21.32 4.68 5.68
C LYS A 26 20.28 5.80 5.74
N THR A 27 20.28 6.57 6.82
CA THR A 27 19.38 7.71 6.98
C THR A 27 19.74 8.81 5.99
N SER A 28 21.03 9.09 5.76
CA SER A 28 21.49 10.01 4.72
C SER A 28 21.05 9.57 3.32
N ASN A 29 21.23 8.30 2.97
CA ASN A 29 20.75 7.78 1.68
C ASN A 29 19.22 7.89 1.56
N LEU A 30 18.48 7.65 2.65
CA LEU A 30 17.03 7.81 2.66
C LEU A 30 16.63 9.27 2.42
N VAL A 31 17.36 10.24 3.00
CA VAL A 31 17.11 11.67 2.80
C VAL A 31 17.24 12.06 1.31
N ASP A 32 18.15 11.44 0.57
CA ASP A 32 18.36 11.75 -0.85
C ASP A 32 17.22 11.24 -1.76
N VAL A 33 16.52 10.18 -1.35
CA VAL A 33 15.47 9.52 -2.15
C VAL A 33 14.06 9.70 -1.59
N MET A 34 13.95 10.36 -0.43
CA MET A 34 12.70 10.67 0.25
C MET A 34 12.41 12.17 0.20
N ILE A 35 11.32 12.55 -0.46
CA ILE A 35 10.79 13.91 -0.36
C ILE A 35 10.41 14.18 1.12
N PRO A 36 10.68 15.38 1.65
CA PRO A 36 10.33 15.72 3.03
C PRO A 36 8.86 15.44 3.35
N ARG A 37 8.64 14.73 4.46
CA ARG A 37 7.30 14.47 5.01
C ARG A 37 6.66 15.78 5.45
N ARG A 38 5.35 15.89 5.24
CA ARG A 38 4.53 17.03 5.65
C ARG A 38 3.70 16.67 6.88
N ARG A 39 3.30 17.69 7.65
CA ARG A 39 2.36 17.50 8.75
C ARG A 39 0.98 17.24 8.18
N LEU A 40 0.37 16.12 8.56
CA LEU A 40 -1.00 15.75 8.20
C LEU A 40 -2.00 16.44 9.12
N SER A 41 -3.29 16.28 8.80
CA SER A 41 -4.43 16.87 9.52
C SER A 41 -4.45 16.54 11.02
N ASP A 42 -4.00 15.35 11.39
CA ASP A 42 -3.90 14.84 12.76
C ASP A 42 -2.57 15.18 13.47
N GLY A 43 -1.69 15.94 12.81
CA GLY A 43 -0.38 16.30 13.33
C GLY A 43 0.74 15.28 13.10
N SER A 44 0.44 14.10 12.56
CA SER A 44 1.43 13.09 12.15
C SER A 44 2.20 13.51 10.89
N LEU A 45 3.21 12.73 10.49
CA LEU A 45 4.04 13.04 9.31
C LEU A 45 3.71 12.08 8.16
N GLY A 46 3.64 12.61 6.94
CA GLY A 46 3.28 11.81 5.78
C GLY A 46 3.24 12.61 4.47
N PHE A 47 2.39 12.16 3.56
CA PHE A 47 2.15 12.76 2.24
C PHE A 47 0.67 12.87 1.96
N LYS A 48 0.30 13.89 1.18
CA LYS A 48 -0.96 13.92 0.45
C LYS A 48 -0.67 13.74 -1.03
N ALA A 49 -1.43 12.88 -1.69
CA ALA A 49 -1.20 12.61 -3.10
C ALA A 49 -2.50 12.36 -3.86
N ARG A 50 -2.47 12.73 -5.14
CA ARG A 50 -3.44 12.26 -6.13
C ARG A 50 -3.09 10.82 -6.49
N VAL A 51 -4.10 9.95 -6.52
CA VAL A 51 -3.94 8.53 -6.81
C VAL A 51 -4.86 8.12 -7.94
N GLU A 52 -4.32 7.42 -8.92
CA GLU A 52 -5.11 6.79 -9.98
C GLU A 52 -5.09 5.29 -9.77
N THR A 53 -6.26 4.66 -9.82
CA THR A 53 -6.42 3.24 -9.51
C THR A 53 -7.27 2.58 -10.56
N THR A 54 -6.73 1.57 -11.22
CA THR A 54 -7.48 0.73 -12.17
C THR A 54 -7.79 -0.59 -11.50
N ILE A 55 -9.06 -0.95 -11.44
CA ILE A 55 -9.54 -2.23 -10.91
C ILE A 55 -10.17 -3.05 -12.03
N THR A 56 -9.96 -4.36 -12.00
CA THR A 56 -10.72 -5.31 -12.80
C THR A 56 -11.65 -6.10 -11.87
N LEU A 57 -12.94 -6.03 -12.13
CA LEU A 57 -13.99 -6.71 -11.38
C LEU A 57 -14.66 -7.76 -12.25
N LYS A 58 -14.84 -8.96 -11.72
CA LYS A 58 -15.77 -9.95 -12.25
C LYS A 58 -16.96 -10.06 -11.32
N PHE A 59 -18.16 -10.03 -11.87
CA PHE A 59 -19.38 -10.23 -11.08
C PHE A 59 -19.45 -11.68 -10.56
N GLY A 60 -20.09 -11.92 -9.42
CA GLY A 60 -20.19 -13.24 -8.80
C GLY A 60 -18.96 -13.71 -8.04
N GLY A 61 -19.09 -14.87 -7.39
CA GLY A 61 -18.03 -15.49 -6.56
C GLY A 61 -17.02 -16.33 -7.32
N ASP A 62 -17.31 -16.69 -8.56
CA ASP A 62 -16.42 -17.47 -9.42
C ASP A 62 -15.88 -16.61 -10.56
N ALA A 63 -14.55 -16.44 -10.60
CA ALA A 63 -13.83 -15.68 -11.63
C ALA A 63 -13.69 -16.46 -12.96
N SER A 64 -14.71 -17.22 -13.34
CA SER A 64 -14.74 -18.00 -14.58
C SER A 64 -14.65 -17.10 -15.83
N ALA A 65 -14.39 -17.69 -17.01
CA ALA A 65 -14.22 -16.93 -18.24
C ALA A 65 -15.52 -16.26 -18.72
N ASP A 66 -16.68 -16.80 -18.35
CA ASP A 66 -17.99 -16.36 -18.84
C ASP A 66 -18.68 -15.33 -17.94
N THR A 67 -18.09 -15.03 -16.77
CA THR A 67 -18.68 -14.08 -15.84
C THR A 67 -18.44 -12.64 -16.30
N PRO A 68 -19.46 -11.75 -16.28
CA PRO A 68 -19.29 -10.35 -16.69
C PRO A 68 -18.09 -9.70 -16.01
N GLU A 69 -17.23 -9.09 -16.81
CA GLU A 69 -16.00 -8.42 -16.37
C GLU A 69 -16.05 -6.94 -16.70
N GLU A 70 -15.46 -6.12 -15.84
CA GLU A 70 -15.28 -4.71 -16.06
C GLU A 70 -13.93 -4.23 -15.57
N VAL A 71 -13.32 -3.33 -16.36
CA VAL A 71 -12.16 -2.54 -15.95
C VAL A 71 -12.63 -1.12 -15.66
N ILE A 72 -12.39 -0.63 -14.46
CA ILE A 72 -12.77 0.73 -14.03
C ILE A 72 -11.51 1.47 -13.60
N THR A 73 -11.32 2.68 -14.13
CA THR A 73 -10.34 3.64 -13.61
C THR A 73 -11.03 4.57 -12.62
N LEU A 74 -10.48 4.64 -11.42
CA LEU A 74 -10.94 5.49 -10.32
C LEU A 74 -9.84 6.49 -9.96
N VAL A 75 -10.26 7.68 -9.58
CA VAL A 75 -9.36 8.78 -9.24
C VAL A 75 -9.64 9.25 -7.83
N ALA A 76 -8.60 9.24 -6.98
CA ALA A 76 -8.58 9.98 -5.74
C ALA A 76 -7.84 11.30 -5.95
N GLU A 77 -8.55 12.42 -5.83
CA GLU A 77 -7.95 13.76 -5.92
C GLU A 77 -6.97 14.01 -4.77
N GLU A 78 -7.27 13.47 -3.59
CA GLU A 78 -6.44 13.55 -2.40
C GLU A 78 -6.53 12.25 -1.60
N SER A 79 -5.38 11.69 -1.26
CA SER A 79 -5.23 10.58 -0.32
C SER A 79 -4.14 10.94 0.71
N GLU A 80 -4.46 10.81 1.99
CA GLU A 80 -3.50 11.00 3.07
C GLU A 80 -2.79 9.68 3.41
N ILE A 81 -1.46 9.69 3.34
CA ILE A 81 -0.59 8.55 3.66
C ILE A 81 0.33 8.96 4.80
N ARG A 82 0.16 8.36 5.97
CA ARG A 82 1.05 8.54 7.11
C ARG A 82 2.30 7.69 6.90
N LEU A 83 3.46 8.28 7.17
CA LEU A 83 4.75 7.59 7.13
C LEU A 83 5.40 7.66 8.52
N HIS A 84 5.52 6.50 9.16
CA HIS A 84 6.16 6.39 10.46
C HIS A 84 7.66 6.67 10.38
N ASP A 85 8.26 7.01 11.52
CA ASP A 85 9.72 7.17 11.56
C ASP A 85 10.42 5.85 11.22
N PRO A 86 11.47 5.89 10.38
CA PRO A 86 12.24 4.70 10.05
C PRO A 86 12.85 4.07 11.30
N VAL A 87 12.85 2.73 11.35
CA VAL A 87 13.42 1.95 12.45
C VAL A 87 14.53 1.05 11.91
N LEU A 88 15.68 1.02 12.58
CA LEU A 88 16.73 0.04 12.30
C LEU A 88 16.38 -1.27 13.01
N THR A 89 16.28 -2.36 12.25
CA THR A 89 16.08 -3.69 12.79
C THR A 89 17.40 -4.29 13.28
N LEU A 90 17.30 -5.38 14.06
CA LEU A 90 18.48 -6.05 14.63
C LEU A 90 19.44 -6.58 13.54
N ASP A 91 18.91 -7.09 12.43
CA ASP A 91 19.69 -7.55 11.28
C ASP A 91 20.26 -6.40 10.41
N GLY A 92 20.07 -5.14 10.83
CA GLY A 92 20.62 -3.95 10.18
C GLY A 92 19.82 -3.47 8.97
N ALA A 93 18.61 -3.99 8.75
CA ALA A 93 17.69 -3.45 7.76
C ALA A 93 17.04 -2.14 8.26
N LEU A 94 16.72 -1.25 7.33
CA LEU A 94 15.92 -0.07 7.62
C LEU A 94 14.47 -0.37 7.28
N ARG A 95 13.59 -0.35 8.27
CA ARG A 95 12.15 -0.57 8.11
C ARG A 95 11.41 0.75 8.11
N LEU A 96 10.53 0.92 7.12
CA LEU A 96 9.57 2.01 7.06
C LEU A 96 8.17 1.41 7.01
N ASP A 97 7.33 1.80 7.95
CA ASP A 97 5.90 1.47 7.93
C ASP A 97 5.09 2.69 7.50
N LEU A 98 4.03 2.44 6.75
CA LEU A 98 3.08 3.46 6.32
C LEU A 98 1.63 3.01 6.60
N GLU A 99 0.75 3.98 6.69
CA GLU A 99 -0.69 3.77 6.81
C GLU A 99 -1.41 4.68 5.80
N THR A 100 -2.32 4.13 5.00
CA THR A 100 -3.28 4.94 4.25
C THR A 100 -4.34 5.42 5.24
N VAL A 101 -4.29 6.71 5.57
CA VAL A 101 -5.18 7.33 6.55
C VAL A 101 -6.55 7.57 5.91
N SER A 102 -6.54 8.21 4.73
CA SER A 102 -7.72 8.44 3.90
C SER A 102 -7.41 8.13 2.44
N TYR A 103 -8.38 7.53 1.76
CA TYR A 103 -8.35 7.28 0.34
C TYR A 103 -9.80 7.17 -0.14
N GLU A 104 -10.09 7.91 -1.20
CA GLU A 104 -11.42 8.17 -1.73
C GLU A 104 -11.26 8.28 -3.25
N ALA A 105 -11.47 7.18 -3.98
CA ALA A 105 -11.35 7.18 -5.43
C ALA A 105 -12.72 7.00 -6.08
N VAL A 106 -13.02 7.80 -7.10
CA VAL A 106 -14.30 7.72 -7.82
C VAL A 106 -14.07 7.42 -9.29
N GLY A 107 -14.88 6.51 -9.83
CA GLY A 107 -14.96 6.19 -11.25
C GLY A 107 -16.41 5.99 -11.68
N THR A 108 -16.63 5.80 -12.98
CA THR A 108 -17.95 5.49 -13.55
C THR A 108 -17.92 4.10 -14.15
N SER A 109 -18.90 3.26 -13.81
CA SER A 109 -19.04 1.95 -14.41
C SER A 109 -19.65 2.07 -15.82
N ALA A 110 -19.10 1.33 -16.77
CA ALA A 110 -19.54 1.20 -18.14
C ALA A 110 -20.22 -0.15 -18.41
N VAL A 111 -19.94 -1.19 -17.59
CA VAL A 111 -20.35 -2.57 -17.89
C VAL A 111 -21.22 -3.19 -16.80
N LEU A 112 -20.72 -3.34 -15.56
CA LEU A 112 -21.48 -4.01 -14.50
C LEU A 112 -22.67 -3.17 -14.03
N TRP A 113 -22.49 -1.85 -14.01
CA TRP A 113 -23.50 -0.87 -13.62
C TRP A 113 -23.42 0.38 -14.53
N PRO A 114 -23.89 0.30 -15.78
CA PRO A 114 -23.66 1.34 -16.77
C PRO A 114 -24.16 2.73 -16.33
N GLY A 115 -23.26 3.71 -16.32
CA GLY A 115 -23.53 5.11 -15.96
C GLY A 115 -23.46 5.40 -14.45
N GLU A 116 -23.32 4.37 -13.62
CA GLU A 116 -23.31 4.52 -12.17
C GLU A 116 -21.93 4.90 -11.65
N ARG A 117 -21.89 5.75 -10.63
CA ARG A 117 -20.64 6.15 -9.96
C ARG A 117 -20.24 5.09 -8.95
N ILE A 118 -19.00 4.63 -9.04
CA ILE A 118 -18.40 3.70 -8.09
C ILE A 118 -17.41 4.48 -7.23
N ARG A 119 -17.51 4.36 -5.91
CA ARG A 119 -16.63 5.01 -4.95
C ARG A 119 -15.85 3.94 -4.18
N LEU A 120 -14.54 3.96 -4.28
CA LEU A 120 -13.63 3.05 -3.58
C LEU A 120 -12.95 3.81 -2.44
N ARG A 121 -13.15 3.32 -1.22
CA ARG A 121 -12.60 3.90 0.01
C ARG A 121 -11.60 2.96 0.65
N ALA A 122 -10.57 3.52 1.27
CA ALA A 122 -9.62 2.80 2.10
C ALA A 122 -9.08 3.71 3.21
N GLY A 123 -8.55 3.11 4.28
CA GLY A 123 -8.15 3.85 5.48
C GLY A 123 -9.32 4.09 6.43
N ARG A 124 -9.02 4.70 7.57
CA ARG A 124 -9.93 4.81 8.74
C ARG A 124 -10.43 6.22 9.01
N ALA A 125 -10.03 7.21 8.20
CA ALA A 125 -10.40 8.60 8.43
C ALA A 125 -11.92 8.81 8.40
N ASP A 126 -12.61 8.25 7.40
CA ASP A 126 -14.05 8.46 7.20
C ASP A 126 -14.92 7.43 7.93
N ASP A 127 -14.37 6.26 8.25
CA ASP A 127 -15.05 5.20 8.97
C ASP A 127 -14.07 4.49 9.93
N PRO A 128 -14.18 4.71 11.26
CA PRO A 128 -13.28 4.10 12.23
C PRO A 128 -13.45 2.58 12.34
N MET A 129 -14.55 2.02 11.81
CA MET A 129 -14.80 0.58 11.77
C MET A 129 -14.11 -0.09 10.58
N MET A 130 -13.62 0.68 9.60
CA MET A 130 -12.79 0.12 8.54
C MET A 130 -11.49 -0.43 9.12
N ARG A 131 -11.00 -1.51 8.50
CA ARG A 131 -9.70 -2.07 8.86
C ARG A 131 -8.60 -1.14 8.33
N PRO A 132 -7.50 -0.95 9.07
CA PRO A 132 -6.38 -0.14 8.59
C PRO A 132 -5.77 -0.75 7.32
N THR A 133 -5.42 0.11 6.37
CA THR A 133 -4.56 -0.24 5.25
C THR A 133 -3.12 0.11 5.61
N LEU A 134 -2.25 -0.89 5.67
CA LEU A 134 -0.88 -0.77 6.16
C LEU A 134 0.11 -1.17 5.07
N GLY A 135 1.25 -0.50 5.05
CA GLY A 135 2.36 -0.87 4.18
C GLY A 135 3.67 -0.97 4.92
N ARG A 136 4.58 -1.76 4.35
CA ARG A 136 5.94 -1.91 4.83
C ARG A 136 6.93 -1.95 3.68
N LEU A 137 8.01 -1.20 3.85
CA LEU A 137 9.23 -1.27 3.07
C LEU A 137 10.37 -1.69 4.00
N GLU A 138 11.14 -2.70 3.60
CA GLU A 138 12.30 -3.18 4.36
C GLU A 138 13.55 -3.14 3.48
N ILE A 139 14.46 -2.20 3.77
CA ILE A 139 15.67 -1.98 3.01
C ILE A 139 16.82 -2.73 3.68
N GLY A 140 17.23 -3.84 3.06
CA GLY A 140 18.28 -4.71 3.57
C GLY A 140 19.60 -3.97 3.86
N PRO A 141 20.45 -4.50 4.77
CA PRO A 141 21.63 -3.79 5.28
C PRO A 141 22.60 -3.32 4.18
N LEU A 142 22.74 -4.10 3.10
CA LEU A 142 23.67 -3.84 2.00
C LEU A 142 23.02 -3.19 0.78
N VAL A 143 21.72 -2.92 0.81
CA VAL A 143 20.97 -2.38 -0.34
C VAL A 143 21.13 -0.87 -0.43
N GLN A 144 21.46 -0.39 -1.62
CA GLN A 144 21.48 1.03 -1.97
C GLN A 144 20.10 1.44 -2.52
N PHE A 145 19.18 1.74 -1.62
CA PHE A 145 17.85 2.22 -2.01
C PHE A 145 17.96 3.54 -2.80
N GLY A 146 17.28 3.61 -3.96
CA GLY A 146 17.47 4.69 -4.94
C GLY A 146 18.03 4.20 -6.27
N THR A 147 19.02 3.32 -6.19
CA THR A 147 19.64 2.67 -7.35
C THR A 147 19.16 1.23 -7.51
N GLU A 148 18.97 0.54 -6.39
CA GLU A 148 18.41 -0.80 -6.33
C GLU A 148 16.92 -0.76 -5.93
N PRO A 149 16.03 -1.46 -6.65
CA PRO A 149 14.63 -1.54 -6.28
C PRO A 149 14.44 -2.38 -5.02
N VAL A 150 13.58 -1.92 -4.11
CA VAL A 150 13.21 -2.62 -2.88
C VAL A 150 11.71 -2.81 -2.85
N ARG A 151 11.28 -4.06 -2.66
CA ARG A 151 9.86 -4.39 -2.61
C ARG A 151 9.19 -3.80 -1.37
N SER A 152 8.18 -2.97 -1.61
CA SER A 152 7.18 -2.57 -0.64
C SER A 152 5.96 -3.47 -0.76
N VAL A 153 5.40 -3.85 0.39
CA VAL A 153 4.18 -4.66 0.48
C VAL A 153 3.12 -3.88 1.24
N GLN A 154 1.90 -3.83 0.70
CA GLN A 154 0.74 -3.23 1.35
C GLN A 154 -0.37 -4.25 1.54
N GLU A 155 -1.00 -4.23 2.71
CA GLU A 155 -2.22 -4.95 3.02
C GLU A 155 -3.38 -3.98 2.98
N VAL A 156 -4.19 -4.05 1.92
CA VAL A 156 -5.24 -3.07 1.64
C VAL A 156 -6.62 -3.63 1.97
N PHE A 157 -7.35 -2.91 2.81
CA PHE A 157 -8.78 -3.12 3.02
C PHE A 157 -9.56 -1.99 2.35
N VAL A 158 -10.56 -2.37 1.57
CA VAL A 158 -11.38 -1.45 0.79
C VAL A 158 -12.86 -1.61 1.12
N ALA A 159 -13.58 -0.52 0.97
CA ALA A 159 -15.03 -0.48 0.86
C ALA A 159 -15.38 0.15 -0.50
N ALA A 160 -16.14 -0.55 -1.33
CA ALA A 160 -16.60 -0.08 -2.62
C ALA A 160 -18.10 0.18 -2.56
N ASP A 161 -18.52 1.44 -2.68
CA ASP A 161 -19.93 1.80 -2.77
C ASP A 161 -20.38 1.62 -4.23
N THR A 162 -21.37 0.75 -4.40
CA THR A 162 -21.95 0.35 -5.69
C THR A 162 -23.48 0.47 -5.63
N PRO A 163 -24.20 0.36 -6.76
CA PRO A 163 -25.67 0.30 -6.75
C PRO A 163 -26.25 -0.88 -5.96
N LEU A 164 -25.47 -1.93 -5.70
CA LEU A 164 -25.86 -3.08 -4.88
C LEU A 164 -25.59 -2.86 -3.39
N GLY A 165 -25.10 -1.69 -3.00
CA GLY A 165 -24.63 -1.37 -1.66
C GLY A 165 -23.11 -1.36 -1.55
N THR A 166 -22.62 -1.32 -0.31
CA THR A 166 -21.19 -1.30 -0.01
C THR A 166 -20.62 -2.71 0.02
N LEU A 167 -19.63 -2.95 -0.84
CA LEU A 167 -18.89 -4.21 -0.92
C LEU A 167 -17.53 -4.05 -0.23
N HIS A 168 -17.06 -5.08 0.50
CA HIS A 168 -15.79 -5.02 1.21
C HIS A 168 -15.00 -6.32 1.08
N ASN A 169 -13.68 -6.26 1.15
CA ASN A 169 -12.86 -7.47 1.28
C ASN A 169 -12.70 -7.86 2.75
N ARG A 170 -12.80 -9.16 3.04
CA ARG A 170 -12.58 -9.72 4.38
C ARG A 170 -11.11 -10.02 4.67
N LEU A 171 -10.40 -10.48 3.65
CA LEU A 171 -8.95 -10.71 3.66
C LEU A 171 -8.25 -9.54 2.94
N PRO A 172 -7.06 -9.12 3.37
CA PRO A 172 -6.39 -7.98 2.76
C PRO A 172 -6.08 -8.25 1.29
N ALA A 173 -6.26 -7.24 0.45
CA ALA A 173 -5.68 -7.22 -0.88
C ALA A 173 -4.19 -6.93 -0.72
N VAL A 174 -3.35 -7.94 -0.92
CA VAL A 174 -1.89 -7.76 -0.86
C VAL A 174 -1.44 -7.08 -2.14
N MET A 175 -0.76 -5.93 -2.02
CA MET A 175 -0.24 -5.17 -3.15
C MET A 175 1.27 -5.02 -3.05
N HIS A 176 1.97 -5.19 -4.17
CA HIS A 176 3.42 -5.06 -4.26
C HIS A 176 3.82 -3.88 -5.15
N CYS A 177 4.88 -3.19 -4.77
CA CYS A 177 5.57 -2.26 -5.65
C CYS A 177 7.08 -2.35 -5.40
N ASP A 178 7.88 -2.47 -6.45
CA ASP A 178 9.33 -2.45 -6.34
C ASP A 178 9.79 -0.98 -6.39
N LEU A 179 10.15 -0.43 -5.23
CA LEU A 179 10.36 0.99 -5.02
C LEU A 179 11.81 1.41 -5.23
N THR A 180 12.00 2.62 -5.74
CA THR A 180 13.31 3.31 -5.72
C THR A 180 13.25 4.71 -5.10
N ARG A 181 12.07 5.20 -4.70
CA ARG A 181 11.91 6.53 -4.09
C ARG A 181 10.68 6.58 -3.20
N ILE A 182 10.64 7.60 -2.33
CA ILE A 182 9.52 7.85 -1.43
C ILE A 182 9.12 9.33 -1.53
N PRO A 183 7.84 9.68 -1.73
CA PRO A 183 6.75 8.79 -2.08
C PRO A 183 6.96 8.16 -3.47
N PRO A 184 6.35 7.00 -3.73
CA PRO A 184 6.54 6.24 -4.96
C PRO A 184 5.73 6.81 -6.15
N ILE A 185 5.93 8.09 -6.47
CA ILE A 185 5.27 8.74 -7.60
C ILE A 185 5.66 8.02 -8.89
N GLY A 186 4.68 7.70 -9.74
CA GLY A 186 4.94 7.00 -11.00
C GLY A 186 5.32 5.52 -10.87
N GLN A 187 5.21 4.94 -9.67
CA GLN A 187 5.56 3.54 -9.40
C GLN A 187 4.30 2.80 -8.91
N PRO A 188 3.67 1.98 -9.75
CA PRO A 188 2.38 1.40 -9.44
C PRO A 188 2.49 0.24 -8.45
N TYR A 189 1.62 0.24 -7.43
CA TYR A 189 1.33 -0.94 -6.65
C TYR A 189 0.39 -1.86 -7.43
N VAL A 190 0.72 -3.16 -7.45
CA VAL A 190 -0.04 -4.18 -8.17
C VAL A 190 -0.53 -5.25 -7.19
N GLN A 191 -1.82 -5.54 -7.22
CA GLN A 191 -2.43 -6.60 -6.43
C GLN A 191 -1.86 -7.98 -6.77
N GLN A 192 -1.69 -8.79 -5.73
CA GLN A 192 -1.29 -10.18 -5.82
C GLN A 192 -2.51 -11.09 -5.64
N GLY A 193 -2.80 -11.92 -6.63
CA GLY A 193 -3.93 -12.84 -6.60
C GLY A 193 -5.29 -12.15 -6.76
N GLN A 194 -6.35 -12.90 -6.49
CA GLN A 194 -7.74 -12.42 -6.58
C GLN A 194 -8.28 -12.11 -5.19
N VAL A 195 -9.16 -11.11 -5.09
CA VAL A 195 -9.72 -10.65 -3.82
C VAL A 195 -11.25 -10.60 -3.90
N ALA A 196 -11.90 -11.37 -3.04
CA ALA A 196 -13.35 -11.42 -2.95
C ALA A 196 -13.91 -10.18 -2.26
N LEU A 197 -14.96 -9.61 -2.85
CA LEU A 197 -15.74 -8.51 -2.30
C LEU A 197 -17.11 -9.03 -1.85
N TYR A 198 -17.43 -8.75 -0.59
CA TYR A 198 -18.60 -9.25 0.12
C TYR A 198 -19.59 -8.13 0.38
N ASP A 199 -20.89 -8.44 0.33
CA ASP A 199 -21.94 -7.55 0.82
C ASP A 199 -22.08 -7.60 2.36
N GLY A 200 -23.03 -6.82 2.90
CA GLY A 200 -23.34 -6.79 4.33
C GLY A 200 -23.87 -8.12 4.90
N ASP A 201 -24.45 -8.98 4.06
CA ASP A 201 -24.92 -10.32 4.44
C ASP A 201 -23.78 -11.36 4.39
N GLY A 202 -22.61 -10.98 3.87
CA GLY A 202 -21.45 -11.83 3.78
C GLY A 202 -21.40 -12.75 2.56
N ARG A 203 -22.19 -12.46 1.53
CA ARG A 203 -22.15 -13.14 0.23
C ARG A 203 -21.08 -12.52 -0.65
N VAL A 204 -20.37 -13.32 -1.42
CA VAL A 204 -19.45 -12.80 -2.43
C VAL A 204 -20.26 -12.24 -3.59
N VAL A 205 -20.09 -10.95 -3.88
CA VAL A 205 -20.79 -10.26 -4.96
C VAL A 205 -19.89 -10.06 -6.17
N CYS A 206 -18.61 -9.73 -5.94
CA CYS A 206 -17.64 -9.54 -7.01
C CYS A 206 -16.29 -10.14 -6.63
N MET A 207 -15.54 -10.52 -7.66
CA MET A 207 -14.13 -10.85 -7.58
C MET A 207 -13.29 -9.73 -8.19
N LYS A 208 -12.41 -9.15 -7.37
CA LYS A 208 -11.38 -8.22 -7.85
C LYS A 208 -10.18 -9.02 -8.34
N THR A 209 -10.05 -9.17 -9.66
CA THR A 209 -9.03 -10.02 -10.28
C THR A 209 -7.69 -9.30 -10.43
N THR A 210 -7.73 -8.00 -10.72
CA THR A 210 -6.55 -7.14 -10.84
C THR A 210 -6.82 -5.80 -10.16
N THR A 211 -5.79 -5.22 -9.56
CA THR A 211 -5.81 -3.82 -9.14
C THR A 211 -4.42 -3.25 -9.32
N GLN A 212 -4.34 -2.08 -9.94
CA GLN A 212 -3.15 -1.29 -10.04
C GLN A 212 -3.45 0.09 -9.46
N SER A 213 -2.61 0.59 -8.56
CA SER A 213 -2.76 1.90 -7.94
C SER A 213 -1.45 2.67 -7.99
N GLU A 214 -1.49 3.91 -8.47
CA GLU A 214 -0.31 4.73 -8.71
C GLU A 214 -0.52 6.13 -8.13
N LEU A 215 0.47 6.61 -7.36
CA LEU A 215 0.54 8.02 -6.98
C LEU A 215 0.99 8.82 -8.20
N THR A 216 0.17 9.74 -8.68
CA THR A 216 0.45 10.51 -9.90
C THR A 216 1.03 11.89 -9.61
N ALA A 217 0.68 12.48 -8.48
CA ALA A 217 1.24 13.76 -8.02
C ALA A 217 1.11 13.90 -6.51
N LEU A 218 2.00 14.70 -5.90
CA LEU A 218 1.76 15.20 -4.55
C LEU A 218 0.79 16.38 -4.60
N VAL A 219 -0.05 16.49 -3.57
CA VAL A 219 -0.96 17.60 -3.38
C VAL A 219 -0.66 18.28 -2.04
N ASP A 220 -1.07 19.55 -1.91
CA ASP A 220 -0.74 20.39 -0.76
C ASP A 220 -1.69 20.20 0.43
#